data_AF-A0A0W7X9X7-F1
#
_entry.id   AF-A0A0W7X9X7-F1
#
_cell.length_a   1.000
_cell.length_b   1.000
_cell.length_c   1.000
_cell.angle_alpha   90.00
_cell.angle_beta   90.00
_cell.angle_gamma   90.00
#
_symmetry.space_group_name_H-M   'P 1'
#
loop_
_entity.id
_entity.type
_entity.pdbx_description
1 polymer ?
#
loop_
_entity_poly.entity_id
_entity_poly.type
_entity_poly.pdbx_seq_one_letter_code
_entity_poly.pdbx_strand_id
1 'polypeptide(L)'
;MATDQRNQQPTPPKPGTRPSVRVDDQLAADLADIMRTGVNMSDAIRRAAGHLADVYRVGWANGVCPEGTAPQVLAYQLHQQPTPEPTTSGYDEPSATSDTRPPHLLDRRLASPPPGRHLPTAYAETLLGRRTPPQRPDAQRPARA
;
A
#
# COMPACT_ATOMS: atom_id res chain seq x y z
N MET A 1 7.68 46.65 -19.99
CA MET A 1 7.92 45.49 -20.87
C MET A 1 8.12 44.27 -19.97
N ALA A 2 7.04 43.58 -19.59
CA ALA A 2 7.11 42.36 -18.78
C ALA A 2 7.11 41.16 -19.72
N THR A 3 8.13 40.32 -19.63
CA THR A 3 8.24 39.09 -20.42
C THR A 3 7.34 38.01 -19.82
N ASP A 4 6.37 37.55 -20.61
CA ASP A 4 5.56 36.36 -20.35
C ASP A 4 6.48 35.13 -20.24
N GLN A 5 6.80 34.71 -19.01
CA GLN A 5 7.36 33.38 -18.78
C GLN A 5 6.24 32.37 -19.00
N ARG A 6 6.13 31.87 -20.23
CA ARG A 6 5.25 30.73 -20.54
C ARG A 6 5.66 29.56 -19.65
N ASN A 7 4.75 29.17 -18.78
CA ASN A 7 4.84 27.99 -17.93
C ASN A 7 4.92 26.76 -18.84
N GLN A 8 6.13 26.33 -19.18
CA GLN A 8 6.32 25.18 -20.07
C GLN A 8 5.87 23.92 -19.34
N GLN A 9 4.97 23.18 -19.96
CA GLN A 9 4.49 21.91 -19.41
C GLN A 9 5.67 20.93 -19.36
N PRO A 10 5.96 20.32 -18.20
CA PRO A 10 7.07 19.39 -18.07
C PRO A 10 6.92 18.23 -19.04
N THR A 11 7.94 17.99 -19.86
CA THR A 11 7.97 16.81 -20.74
C THR A 11 8.22 15.56 -19.89
N PRO A 12 7.48 14.45 -20.11
CA PRO A 12 7.73 13.21 -19.42
C PRO A 12 9.18 12.73 -19.57
N PRO A 13 9.81 12.17 -18.52
CA PRO A 13 11.18 11.69 -18.58
C PRO A 13 11.30 10.47 -19.51
N LYS A 14 12.42 10.36 -20.23
CA LYS A 14 12.72 9.18 -21.07
C LYS A 14 12.96 7.95 -20.18
N PRO A 15 12.59 6.73 -20.63
CA PRO A 15 12.94 5.50 -19.93
C PRO A 15 14.43 5.41 -19.59
N GLY A 16 14.77 4.91 -18.40
CA GLY A 16 16.16 4.82 -17.92
C GLY A 16 16.74 6.14 -17.38
N THR A 17 16.06 7.27 -17.55
CA THR A 17 16.43 8.52 -16.88
C THR A 17 16.28 8.36 -15.36
N ARG A 18 17.26 8.85 -14.58
CA ARG A 18 17.19 8.89 -13.12
C ARG A 18 16.65 10.25 -12.66
N PRO A 19 15.35 10.40 -12.36
CA PRO A 19 14.82 11.66 -11.85
C PRO A 19 15.35 11.93 -10.44
N SER A 20 15.51 13.21 -10.12
CA SER A 20 15.76 13.68 -8.75
C SER A 20 14.44 14.20 -8.16
N VAL A 21 14.10 13.77 -6.95
CA VAL A 21 12.90 14.19 -6.23
C VAL A 21 13.35 14.81 -4.92
N ARG A 22 12.89 16.03 -4.65
CA ARG A 22 13.10 16.66 -3.35
C ARG A 22 12.23 15.97 -2.32
N VAL A 23 12.83 15.58 -1.21
CA VAL A 23 12.15 14.93 -0.09
C VAL A 23 12.02 15.94 1.02
N ASP A 24 10.79 16.37 1.30
CA ASP A 24 10.47 17.15 2.49
C ASP A 24 10.22 16.23 3.70
N ASP A 25 10.02 16.83 4.87
CA ASP A 25 9.89 16.10 6.12
C ASP A 25 8.67 15.15 6.12
N GLN A 26 7.56 15.56 5.48
CA GLN A 26 6.37 14.73 5.39
C GLN A 26 6.60 13.52 4.48
N LEU A 27 7.17 13.75 3.29
CA LEU A 27 7.50 12.67 2.37
C LEU A 27 8.54 11.72 2.97
N ALA A 28 9.49 12.24 3.76
CA ALA A 28 10.45 11.40 4.48
C ALA A 28 9.76 10.47 5.49
N ALA A 29 8.80 10.99 6.25
CA ALA A 29 8.03 10.21 7.21
C ALA A 29 7.18 9.13 6.52
N ASP A 30 6.47 9.48 5.45
CA ASP A 30 5.63 8.56 4.69
C ASP A 30 6.47 7.45 4.05
N LEU A 31 7.63 7.79 3.48
CA LEU A 31 8.56 6.80 2.94
C LEU A 31 9.09 5.88 4.03
N ALA A 32 9.38 6.38 5.22
CA ALA A 32 9.82 5.56 6.34
C ALA A 32 8.75 4.51 6.73
N ASP A 33 7.47 4.89 6.75
CA ASP A 33 6.36 3.96 7.02
C ASP A 33 6.25 2.88 5.94
N ILE A 34 6.39 3.24 4.65
CA ILE A 34 6.38 2.27 3.55
C ILE A 34 7.57 1.31 3.66
N MET A 35 8.76 1.83 3.96
CA MET A 35 9.99 1.04 4.04
C MET A 35 10.02 0.05 5.21
N ARG A 36 9.15 0.19 6.23
CA ARG A 36 8.94 -0.85 7.26
C ARG A 36 8.48 -2.18 6.69
N THR A 37 7.97 -2.20 5.45
CA THR A 37 7.65 -3.42 4.69
C THR A 37 8.87 -4.08 4.03
N GLY A 38 10.10 -3.66 4.36
CA GLY A 38 11.33 -4.28 3.87
C GLY A 38 11.76 -3.84 2.47
N VAL A 39 11.06 -2.87 1.86
CA VAL A 39 11.46 -2.28 0.57
C VAL A 39 12.44 -1.11 0.78
N ASN A 40 13.33 -0.90 -0.19
CA ASN A 40 14.17 0.31 -0.19
C ASN A 40 13.39 1.53 -0.73
N MET A 41 13.97 2.73 -0.57
CA MET A 41 13.36 3.99 -1.01
C MET A 41 13.02 4.03 -2.50
N SER A 42 13.91 3.53 -3.36
CA SER A 42 13.70 3.57 -4.82
C SER A 42 12.54 2.66 -5.23
N ASP A 43 12.43 1.49 -4.61
CA ASP A 43 11.33 0.56 -4.84
C ASP A 43 10.02 1.10 -4.27
N ALA A 44 10.05 1.75 -3.09
CA ALA A 44 8.89 2.42 -2.51
C ALA A 44 8.33 3.49 -3.47
N ILE A 45 9.18 4.37 -3.99
CA ILE A 45 8.79 5.41 -4.95
C ILE A 45 8.25 4.80 -6.25
N ARG A 46 8.93 3.78 -6.79
CA ARG A 46 8.49 3.10 -8.02
C ARG A 46 7.12 2.44 -7.85
N ARG A 47 6.88 1.78 -6.72
CA ARG A 47 5.58 1.16 -6.39
C ARG A 47 4.49 2.20 -6.22
N ALA A 48 4.76 3.29 -5.49
CA ALA A 48 3.79 4.37 -5.30
C ALA A 48 3.39 5.03 -6.63
N ALA A 49 4.36 5.36 -7.48
CA ALA A 49 4.10 5.94 -8.81
C ALA A 49 3.34 4.97 -9.72
N GLY A 50 3.70 3.68 -9.71
CA GLY A 50 2.99 2.63 -10.45
C GLY A 50 1.54 2.50 -10.01
N HIS A 51 1.29 2.45 -8.70
CA HIS A 51 -0.06 2.36 -8.15
C HIS A 51 -0.93 3.55 -8.56
N LEU A 52 -0.40 4.78 -8.48
CA LEU A 52 -1.13 5.97 -8.91
C LEU A 52 -1.44 5.95 -10.41
N ALA A 53 -0.49 5.53 -11.25
CA ALA A 53 -0.69 5.40 -12.69
C ALA A 53 -1.77 4.36 -13.04
N ASP A 54 -1.83 3.26 -12.30
CA ASP A 54 -2.87 2.24 -12.49
C ASP A 54 -4.25 2.76 -12.08
N VAL A 55 -4.35 3.50 -10.96
CA VAL A 55 -5.60 4.18 -10.58
C VAL A 55 -6.07 5.13 -11.69
N TYR A 56 -5.16 5.89 -12.31
CA TYR A 56 -5.51 6.83 -13.39
C TYR A 56 -5.99 6.09 -14.63
N ARG A 57 -5.26 5.06 -15.04
CA ARG A 57 -5.61 4.23 -16.20
C ARG A 57 -6.98 3.57 -16.01
N VAL A 58 -7.24 3.01 -14.83
CA VAL A 58 -8.53 2.39 -14.50
C VAL A 58 -9.65 3.43 -14.44
N GLY A 59 -9.39 4.60 -13.85
CA GLY A 59 -10.35 5.71 -13.77
C GLY A 59 -10.80 6.18 -15.15
N TRP A 60 -9.87 6.37 -16.08
CA TRP A 60 -10.18 6.77 -17.46
C TRP A 60 -10.86 5.65 -18.26
N ALA A 61 -10.35 4.42 -18.15
CA ALA A 61 -10.92 3.28 -18.88
C ALA A 61 -12.38 2.99 -18.51
N ASN A 62 -12.77 3.29 -17.26
CA ASN A 62 -14.14 3.10 -16.78
C ASN A 62 -14.99 4.38 -16.82
N GLY A 63 -14.45 5.49 -17.35
CA GLY A 63 -15.18 6.76 -17.46
C GLY A 63 -15.50 7.43 -16.11
N VAL A 64 -14.80 7.07 -15.03
CA VAL A 64 -14.99 7.68 -13.70
C VAL A 64 -14.57 9.16 -13.72
N CYS A 65 -13.54 9.48 -14.50
CA CYS A 65 -13.15 10.84 -14.83
C CYS A 65 -12.75 10.93 -16.32
N PRO A 66 -12.85 12.12 -16.94
CA PRO A 66 -12.36 12.33 -18.30
C PRO A 66 -10.85 12.06 -18.41
N GLU A 67 -10.42 11.59 -19.57
CA GLU A 67 -8.99 11.40 -19.85
C GLU A 67 -8.21 12.70 -19.64
N GLY A 68 -7.02 12.60 -19.03
CA GLY A 68 -6.21 13.75 -18.64
C GLY A 68 -6.65 14.43 -17.34
N THR A 69 -7.77 14.03 -16.73
CA THR A 69 -8.18 14.52 -15.41
C THR A 69 -7.76 13.54 -14.33
N ALA A 70 -7.10 14.02 -13.27
CA ALA A 70 -6.69 13.17 -12.14
C ALA A 70 -7.91 12.64 -11.37
N PRO A 71 -8.12 11.31 -11.33
CA PRO A 71 -9.14 10.73 -10.45
C PRO A 71 -8.76 10.89 -8.97
N GLN A 72 -9.78 11.08 -8.12
CA GLN A 72 -9.62 11.09 -6.67
C GLN A 72 -9.98 9.72 -6.09
N VAL A 73 -9.10 9.18 -5.24
CA VAL A 73 -9.38 7.94 -4.50
C VAL A 73 -10.27 8.26 -3.30
N LEU A 74 -11.49 7.72 -3.29
CA LEU A 74 -12.44 7.91 -2.18
C LEU A 74 -12.38 6.77 -1.16
N ALA A 75 -12.14 5.55 -1.63
CA ALA A 75 -12.04 4.35 -0.80
C ALA A 75 -11.09 3.34 -1.45
N TYR A 76 -10.49 2.48 -0.64
CA TYR A 76 -9.62 1.41 -1.09
C TYR A 76 -9.93 0.12 -0.32
N GLN A 77 -9.84 -1.01 -1.01
CA GLN A 77 -9.89 -2.33 -0.39
C GLN A 77 -8.48 -2.93 -0.43
N LEU A 78 -7.94 -3.25 0.75
CA LEU A 78 -6.61 -3.85 0.87
C LEU A 78 -6.73 -5.34 1.13
N HIS A 79 -5.79 -6.07 0.54
CA HIS A 79 -5.51 -7.45 0.92
C HIS A 79 -4.05 -7.51 1.39
N GLN A 80 -3.79 -8.29 2.43
CA GLN A 80 -2.43 -8.49 2.91
C GLN A 80 -1.66 -9.33 1.88
N GLN A 81 -0.54 -8.80 1.42
CA GLN A 81 0.47 -9.54 0.69
C GLN A 81 1.59 -9.95 1.64
N PRO A 82 2.23 -11.11 1.44
CA PRO A 82 3.44 -11.46 2.18
C PRO A 82 4.49 -10.36 2.00
N THR A 83 5.10 -9.93 3.10
CA THR A 83 6.21 -8.98 3.06
C THR A 83 7.41 -9.67 2.39
N PRO A 84 7.89 -9.19 1.23
CA PRO A 84 9.06 -9.78 0.59
C PRO A 84 10.29 -9.58 1.48
N GLU A 85 11.18 -10.57 1.54
CA GLU A 85 12.45 -10.40 2.26
C GLU A 85 13.25 -9.24 1.65
N PRO A 86 13.93 -8.43 2.47
CA PRO A 86 14.65 -7.26 2.00
C PRO A 86 15.70 -7.69 0.98
N THR A 87 15.51 -7.29 -0.27
CA THR A 87 16.51 -7.52 -1.32
C THR A 87 17.65 -6.55 -1.09
N THR A 88 18.73 -7.01 -0.46
CA THR A 88 19.99 -6.27 -0.39
C THR A 88 20.55 -6.22 -1.81
N SER A 89 20.14 -5.22 -2.59
CA SER A 89 20.74 -4.91 -3.88
C SER A 89 22.20 -4.59 -3.62
N GLY A 90 23.10 -5.49 -4.04
CA GLY A 90 24.54 -5.34 -3.95
C GLY A 90 24.98 -4.04 -4.63
N TYR A 91 25.16 -3.00 -3.81
CA TYR A 91 26.18 -2.01 -4.07
C TYR A 91 27.51 -2.65 -3.67
N ASP A 92 28.47 -2.65 -4.59
CA ASP A 92 29.85 -3.11 -4.39
C ASP A 92 30.39 -2.80 -2.99
N GLU A 93 30.74 -3.85 -2.25
CA GLU A 93 31.73 -3.72 -1.17
C GLU A 93 33.08 -3.39 -1.79
N PRO A 94 33.76 -2.37 -1.24
CA PRO A 94 35.10 -2.68 -0.77
C PRO A 94 35.31 -2.07 0.61
N SER A 95 35.27 -2.89 1.65
CA SER A 95 36.30 -2.95 2.70
C SER A 95 35.77 -3.69 3.92
N ALA A 96 36.13 -4.97 3.97
CA ALA A 96 36.48 -5.60 5.22
C ALA A 96 37.56 -4.73 5.90
N THR A 97 37.18 -3.98 6.93
CA THR A 97 37.90 -3.76 8.19
C THR A 97 37.25 -2.61 8.94
N SER A 98 36.39 -2.94 9.90
CA SER A 98 36.29 -2.31 11.23
C SER A 98 34.93 -2.64 11.83
N ASP A 99 34.85 -3.76 12.55
CA ASP A 99 34.09 -3.70 13.80
C ASP A 99 34.63 -4.74 14.79
N THR A 100 35.51 -4.26 15.66
CA THR A 100 35.89 -4.94 16.90
C THR A 100 34.66 -4.98 17.80
N ARG A 101 33.84 -6.02 17.67
CA ARG A 101 32.69 -6.23 18.55
C ARG A 101 33.15 -6.90 19.86
N PRO A 102 33.00 -6.27 21.04
CA PRO A 102 33.29 -6.95 22.31
C PRO A 102 32.27 -8.08 22.56
N PRO A 103 32.69 -9.25 23.07
CA PRO A 103 31.85 -10.43 23.15
C PRO A 103 31.13 -10.51 24.49
N HIS A 104 30.19 -9.63 24.81
CA HIS A 104 29.40 -9.80 26.06
C HIS A 104 28.02 -9.13 26.00
N LEU A 105 27.11 -9.59 25.14
CA LEU A 105 25.65 -9.37 25.29
C LEU A 105 24.81 -10.53 24.73
N LEU A 106 25.26 -11.77 24.91
CA LEU A 106 24.58 -12.98 24.42
C LEU A 106 23.54 -13.56 25.39
N ASP A 107 23.04 -12.80 26.37
CA ASP A 107 22.19 -13.38 27.42
C ASP A 107 20.97 -12.55 27.86
N ARG A 108 20.31 -11.87 26.92
CA ARG A 108 18.95 -11.36 27.15
C ARG A 108 17.98 -11.92 26.12
N ARG A 109 17.54 -13.16 26.35
CA ARG A 109 16.32 -13.69 25.73
C ARG A 109 15.15 -12.81 26.19
N LEU A 110 14.70 -11.91 25.31
CA LEU A 110 13.39 -11.27 25.45
C LEU A 110 12.33 -12.37 25.32
N ALA A 111 11.45 -12.48 26.31
CA ALA A 111 10.38 -13.46 26.35
C ALA A 111 9.47 -13.32 25.12
N SER A 112 9.10 -14.44 24.51
CA SER A 112 8.14 -14.47 23.41
C SER A 112 6.78 -13.88 23.83
N PRO A 113 6.08 -13.15 22.94
CA PRO A 113 4.75 -12.63 23.24
C PRO A 113 3.75 -13.78 23.45
N PRO A 114 2.80 -13.65 24.39
CA PRO A 114 1.83 -14.70 24.66
C PRO A 114 0.86 -14.90 23.48
N PRO A 115 0.47 -16.16 23.17
CA PRO A 115 -0.53 -16.41 22.15
C PRO A 115 -1.93 -15.93 22.59
N GLY A 116 -2.59 -15.18 21.70
CA GLY A 116 -4.04 -15.13 21.57
C GLY A 116 -4.84 -14.50 22.72
N ARG A 117 -5.01 -13.17 22.68
CA ARG A 117 -6.26 -12.58 23.22
C ARG A 117 -7.31 -12.57 22.11
N HIS A 118 -8.27 -13.48 22.25
CA HIS A 118 -9.52 -13.48 21.51
C HIS A 118 -10.16 -12.08 21.57
N LEU A 119 -10.54 -11.55 20.41
CA LEU A 119 -11.45 -10.41 20.34
C LEU A 119 -12.76 -10.79 21.05
N PRO A 120 -13.40 -9.87 21.80
CA PRO A 120 -14.70 -10.10 22.39
C PRO A 120 -15.72 -10.53 21.31
N THR A 121 -16.40 -11.64 21.56
CA THR A 121 -17.41 -12.31 20.71
C THR A 121 -18.50 -11.38 20.17
N ALA A 122 -18.69 -10.18 20.73
CA ALA A 122 -19.72 -9.23 20.32
C ALA A 122 -19.58 -8.69 18.88
N TYR A 123 -18.38 -8.72 18.27
CA TYR A 123 -18.19 -8.29 16.87
C TYR A 123 -18.26 -9.43 15.85
N ALA A 124 -18.18 -10.69 16.28
CA ALA A 124 -18.24 -11.84 15.38
C ALA A 124 -19.68 -12.13 14.91
N GLU A 125 -20.69 -11.80 15.74
CA GLU A 125 -22.09 -12.10 15.43
C GLU A 125 -22.73 -11.14 14.41
N THR A 126 -22.18 -9.94 14.23
CA THR A 126 -22.74 -8.94 13.29
C THR A 126 -22.21 -9.04 11.87
N LEU A 127 -21.10 -9.75 11.63
CA LEU A 127 -20.47 -9.88 10.30
C LEU A 127 -20.67 -11.26 9.64
N LEU A 128 -21.02 -12.28 10.41
CA LEU A 128 -21.40 -13.60 9.89
C LEU A 128 -22.91 -13.76 10.02
N GLY A 129 -23.62 -13.02 9.16
CA GLY A 129 -25.07 -13.12 9.03
C GLY A 129 -25.52 -14.57 9.02
N ARG A 130 -26.29 -14.96 10.05
CA ARG A 130 -27.07 -16.19 10.02
C ARG A 130 -27.86 -16.18 8.71
N ARG A 131 -27.57 -17.14 7.85
CA ARG A 131 -28.43 -17.50 6.73
C ARG A 131 -29.74 -18.02 7.31
N THR A 132 -30.68 -17.12 7.56
CA THR A 132 -32.09 -17.47 7.64
C THR A 132 -32.51 -17.82 6.21
N PRO A 133 -32.92 -19.05 5.90
CA PRO A 133 -33.49 -19.34 4.59
C PRO A 133 -34.75 -18.48 4.40
N PRO A 134 -35.02 -17.96 3.20
CA PRO A 134 -36.19 -17.14 2.96
C PRO A 134 -37.46 -17.98 3.21
N GLN A 135 -38.27 -17.53 4.17
CA GLN A 135 -39.61 -18.04 4.40
C GLN A 135 -40.47 -17.57 3.23
N ARG A 136 -40.75 -18.46 2.27
CA ARG A 136 -41.57 -18.19 1.08
C ARG A 136 -43.05 -18.23 1.48
N PRO A 137 -43.81 -17.12 1.47
CA PRO A 137 -45.24 -17.15 1.73
C PRO A 137 -46.04 -17.12 0.42
N ASP A 138 -45.65 -17.95 -0.56
CA ASP A 138 -46.46 -18.21 -1.77
C ASP A 138 -46.87 -19.69 -1.78
N ALA A 139 -47.60 -20.07 -0.75
CA ALA A 139 -48.34 -21.33 -0.70
C ALA A 139 -49.75 -21.08 -0.14
N GLN A 140 -50.50 -20.16 -0.76
CA GLN A 140 -51.95 -20.10 -0.62
C GLN A 140 -52.60 -20.45 -1.96
N ARG A 141 -52.88 -21.73 -2.08
CA ARG A 141 -53.76 -22.37 -3.07
C ARG A 141 -55.18 -21.80 -2.91
N PRO A 142 -55.89 -21.38 -3.98
CA PRO A 142 -57.31 -21.08 -3.86
C PRO A 142 -58.08 -22.40 -3.71
N ALA A 143 -58.82 -22.55 -2.61
CA ALA A 143 -59.86 -23.55 -2.51
C ALA A 143 -61.14 -22.97 -3.14
N ARG A 144 -61.57 -23.61 -4.23
CA ARG A 144 -62.93 -23.52 -4.77
C ARG A 144 -63.97 -23.83 -3.68
N ALA A 145 -65.00 -23.00 -3.60
CA ALA A 145 -66.40 -23.42 -3.46
C ALA A 145 -67.28 -22.30 -4.03
#